data_AF-Q0SPM9-F1
#
_entry.id   AF-Q0SPM9-F1
#
_cell.length_a   1.000
_cell.length_b   1.000
_cell.length_c   1.000
_cell.angle_alpha   90.00
_cell.angle_beta   90.00
_cell.angle_gamma   90.00
#
_symmetry.space_group_name_H-M   'P 1'
#
loop_
_entity.id
_entity.type
_entity.pdbx_description
1 polymer ?
#
loop_
_entity_poly.entity_id
_entity_poly.type
_entity_poly.pdbx_seq_one_letter_code
_entity_poly.pdbx_strand_id
1 'polypeptide(L)'
;MRNIRYVLTPEAYGSNGEFIDKIGTLGDLVVDTGMLLRPQFDKTIPNIKVLNSLFREGWYPRSAEWEPFEIDSDEYNELVEYLLSLPLNKPYKLE
;
A
#
# COMPACT_ATOMS: atom_id res chain seq x y z
N MET A 1 -4.78 13.00 -0.67
CA MET A 1 -4.70 11.53 -0.80
C MET A 1 -6.06 10.90 -0.59
N ARG A 2 -6.49 10.02 -1.50
CA ARG A 2 -7.80 9.34 -1.47
C ARG A 2 -7.92 8.34 -0.31
N ASN A 3 -9.14 8.19 0.19
CA ASN A 3 -9.53 7.13 1.13
C ASN A 3 -10.04 5.89 0.39
N ILE A 4 -9.68 4.72 0.91
CA ILE A 4 -9.98 3.40 0.37
C ILE A 4 -10.51 2.54 1.51
N ARG A 5 -11.59 1.82 1.25
CA ARG A 5 -12.08 0.78 2.16
C ARG A 5 -11.39 -0.53 1.82
N TYR A 6 -10.84 -1.19 2.83
CA TYR A 6 -10.17 -2.47 2.68
C TYR A 6 -10.34 -3.32 3.94
N VAL A 7 -10.24 -4.63 3.77
CA VAL A 7 -10.29 -5.62 4.85
C VAL A 7 -8.89 -6.19 5.03
N LEU A 8 -8.31 -6.03 6.22
CA LEU A 8 -7.05 -6.66 6.59
C LEU A 8 -7.28 -8.10 7.03
N THR A 9 -6.37 -9.00 6.65
CA THR A 9 -6.31 -10.35 7.20
C THR A 9 -5.50 -10.35 8.52
N PRO A 10 -5.66 -11.38 9.37
CA PRO A 10 -4.90 -11.53 10.63
C PRO A 10 -3.37 -11.46 10.50
N GLU A 11 -2.83 -11.71 9.31
CA GLU A 11 -1.39 -11.69 9.04
C GLU A 11 -0.89 -10.32 8.57
N ALA A 12 -1.78 -9.36 8.31
CA ALA A 12 -1.41 -8.02 7.86
C ALA A 12 -0.72 -7.22 8.95
N TYR A 13 0.10 -6.24 8.56
CA TYR A 13 0.61 -5.26 9.51
C TYR A 13 -0.57 -4.44 10.05
N GLY A 14 -0.56 -4.18 11.37
CA GLY A 14 -1.62 -3.42 12.02
C GLY A 14 -2.92 -4.19 12.30
N SER A 15 -3.03 -5.46 11.85
CA SER A 15 -4.22 -6.30 12.10
C SER A 15 -4.31 -6.87 13.53
N ASN A 16 -3.17 -6.95 14.24
CA ASN A 16 -3.05 -7.59 15.56
C ASN A 16 -3.65 -9.01 15.64
N GLY A 17 -3.66 -9.76 14.52
CA GLY A 17 -4.19 -11.13 14.48
C GLY A 17 -5.70 -11.22 14.24
N GLU A 18 -6.36 -10.12 13.87
CA GLU A 18 -7.80 -10.07 13.62
C GLU A 18 -8.12 -9.62 12.19
N PHE A 19 -9.32 -9.93 11.70
CA PHE A 19 -9.83 -9.31 10.48
C PHE A 19 -10.31 -7.89 10.80
N ILE A 20 -9.82 -6.89 10.05
CA ILE A 20 -10.18 -5.48 10.27
C ILE A 20 -10.77 -4.89 9.00
N ASP A 21 -12.03 -4.45 9.04
CA ASP A 21 -12.63 -3.59 8.01
C ASP A 21 -12.28 -2.13 8.34
N LYS A 22 -11.52 -1.47 7.46
CA LYS A 22 -10.95 -0.15 7.68
C LYS A 22 -11.20 0.75 6.47
N ILE A 23 -11.39 2.04 6.74
CA ILE A 23 -11.26 3.11 5.75
C ILE A 23 -9.96 3.84 6.07
N GLY A 24 -8.98 3.73 5.18
CA GLY A 24 -7.68 4.38 5.32
C GLY A 24 -7.26 5.07 4.04
N THR A 25 -6.18 5.83 4.09
CA THR A 25 -5.58 6.44 2.90
C THR A 25 -4.92 5.39 2.01
N LEU A 26 -4.64 5.74 0.76
CA LEU A 26 -3.81 4.93 -0.14
C LEU A 26 -2.45 4.57 0.48
N GLY A 27 -1.84 5.50 1.21
CA GLY A 27 -0.60 5.29 1.95
C GLY A 27 -0.76 4.23 3.05
N ASP A 28 -1.85 4.28 3.81
CA ASP A 28 -2.15 3.28 4.84
C ASP A 28 -2.27 1.88 4.22
N LEU A 29 -2.96 1.75 3.07
CA LEU A 29 -3.08 0.47 2.37
C LEU A 29 -1.69 -0.12 2.02
N VAL A 30 -0.79 0.71 1.49
CA VAL A 30 0.58 0.26 1.11
C VAL A 30 1.39 -0.16 2.34
N VAL A 31 1.23 0.56 3.46
CA VAL A 31 1.93 0.26 4.71
C VAL A 31 1.37 -0.99 5.38
N ASP A 32 0.05 -1.07 5.55
CA ASP A 32 -0.64 -2.18 6.24
C ASP A 32 -0.46 -3.51 5.49
N THR A 33 -0.44 -3.48 4.16
CA THR A 33 -0.16 -4.67 3.34
C THR A 33 1.31 -5.06 3.30
N GLY A 34 2.21 -4.13 3.63
CA GLY A 34 3.66 -4.31 3.46
C GLY A 34 4.05 -4.64 2.02
N MET A 35 3.25 -4.26 1.02
CA MET A 35 3.40 -4.76 -0.35
C MET A 35 4.76 -4.40 -0.98
N LEU A 36 5.32 -3.26 -0.58
CA LEU A 36 6.61 -2.76 -1.02
C LEU A 36 7.80 -3.22 -0.14
N LEU A 37 7.54 -4.02 0.90
CA LEU A 37 8.58 -4.57 1.77
C LEU A 37 9.16 -5.89 1.26
N ARG A 38 8.49 -6.53 0.30
CA ARG A 38 8.96 -7.81 -0.25
C ARG A 38 10.29 -7.66 -0.99
N PRO A 39 11.11 -8.74 -1.10
CA PRO A 39 12.42 -8.69 -1.76
C PRO A 39 12.40 -8.12 -3.18
N GLN A 40 11.28 -8.28 -3.90
CA GLN A 40 11.07 -7.75 -5.24
C GLN A 40 11.09 -6.22 -5.32
N PHE A 41 10.72 -5.53 -4.25
CA PHE A 41 10.69 -4.07 -4.17
C PHE A 41 11.75 -3.53 -3.23
N ASP A 42 12.00 -4.16 -2.08
CA ASP A 42 12.95 -3.69 -1.05
C ASP A 42 12.80 -2.18 -0.74
N LYS A 43 11.55 -1.75 -0.50
CA LYS A 43 11.15 -0.35 -0.29
C LYS A 43 11.40 0.60 -1.47
N THR A 44 11.68 0.07 -2.64
CA THR A 44 11.65 0.82 -3.91
C THR A 44 10.21 1.03 -4.31
N ILE A 45 9.81 2.28 -4.49
CA ILE A 45 8.49 2.66 -4.98
C ILE A 45 8.54 2.49 -6.51
N PRO A 46 7.84 1.49 -7.07
CA PRO A 46 7.88 1.26 -8.49
C PRO A 46 7.03 2.31 -9.21
N ASN A 47 7.23 2.43 -10.52
CA ASN A 47 6.41 3.33 -11.34
C ASN A 47 4.89 3.05 -11.23
N ILE A 48 4.09 4.05 -11.56
CA ILE A 48 2.62 4.03 -11.47
C ILE A 48 1.96 2.83 -12.17
N LYS A 49 2.53 2.33 -13.28
CA LYS A 49 1.94 1.19 -14.01
C LYS A 49 1.99 -0.08 -13.18
N VAL A 50 3.08 -0.29 -12.44
CA VAL A 50 3.26 -1.44 -11.55
C VAL A 50 2.33 -1.32 -10.35
N LEU A 51 2.23 -0.14 -9.74
CA LEU A 51 1.29 0.09 -8.64
C LEU A 51 -0.17 -0.14 -9.06
N ASN A 52 -0.58 0.40 -10.22
CA ASN A 52 -1.92 0.16 -10.75
C ASN A 52 -2.16 -1.32 -11.08
N SER A 53 -1.13 -2.08 -11.48
CA SER A 53 -1.27 -3.53 -11.61
C SER A 53 -1.62 -4.19 -10.27
N LEU A 54 -0.99 -3.79 -9.18
CA LEU A 54 -1.27 -4.31 -7.84
C LEU A 54 -2.67 -3.88 -7.37
N PHE A 55 -3.02 -2.61 -7.53
CA PHE A 55 -4.31 -2.08 -7.05
C PHE A 55 -5.51 -2.68 -7.80
N ARG A 56 -5.36 -3.03 -9.08
CA ARG A 56 -6.39 -3.73 -9.87
C ARG A 56 -6.62 -5.17 -9.44
N GLU A 57 -5.68 -5.81 -8.74
CA GLU A 57 -5.90 -7.18 -8.24
C GLU A 57 -7.04 -7.21 -7.21
N GLY A 58 -7.22 -6.13 -6.43
CA GLY A 58 -8.23 -6.06 -5.38
C GLY A 58 -7.87 -6.85 -4.12
N TRP A 59 -6.67 -7.39 -4.05
CA TRP A 59 -6.18 -8.10 -2.86
C TRP A 59 -4.65 -8.14 -2.86
N TYR A 60 -4.08 -8.39 -1.67
CA TYR A 60 -2.68 -8.71 -1.49
C TYR A 60 -2.54 -9.98 -0.66
N PRO A 61 -1.72 -10.96 -1.08
CA PRO A 61 -1.69 -12.27 -0.44
C PRO A 61 -1.35 -12.23 1.05
N ARG A 62 -2.29 -12.74 1.87
CA ARG A 62 -2.19 -12.80 3.33
C ARG A 62 -1.99 -11.42 3.97
N SER A 63 -2.65 -10.40 3.42
CA SER A 63 -2.59 -9.07 4.01
C SER A 63 -3.90 -8.30 3.89
N ALA A 64 -4.45 -8.11 2.69
CA ALA A 64 -5.68 -7.33 2.58
C ALA A 64 -6.49 -7.64 1.32
N GLU A 65 -7.76 -7.25 1.34
CA GLU A 65 -8.68 -7.23 0.20
C GLU A 65 -9.34 -5.85 0.09
N TRP A 66 -9.59 -5.39 -1.13
CA TRP A 66 -10.17 -4.08 -1.45
C TRP A 66 -10.90 -4.10 -2.79
N GLU A 67 -11.71 -3.07 -3.07
CA GLU A 67 -12.32 -2.92 -4.39
C GLU A 67 -11.26 -2.49 -5.42
N PRO A 68 -11.05 -3.23 -6.53
CA PRO A 68 -10.07 -2.88 -7.55
C PRO A 68 -10.15 -1.43 -8.02
N PHE A 69 -9.00 -0.75 -8.11
CA PHE A 69 -8.92 0.65 -8.55
C PHE A 69 -7.62 0.95 -9.27
N GLU A 70 -7.56 2.14 -9.85
CA GLU A 70 -6.35 2.76 -10.38
C GLU A 70 -6.18 4.14 -9.78
N ILE A 71 -4.93 4.59 -9.73
CA ILE A 71 -4.54 5.93 -9.37
C ILE A 71 -4.02 6.68 -10.59
N ASP A 72 -4.21 8.00 -10.58
CA ASP A 72 -3.61 8.89 -11.56
C ASP A 72 -2.22 9.39 -11.11
N SER A 73 -1.61 10.24 -11.93
CA SER A 73 -0.28 10.79 -11.67
C SER A 73 -0.23 11.67 -10.41
N ASP A 74 -1.31 12.37 -10.09
CA ASP A 74 -1.35 13.26 -8.93
C ASP A 74 -1.45 12.44 -7.65
N GLU A 75 -2.34 11.44 -7.63
CA GLU A 75 -2.44 10.46 -6.53
C GLU A 75 -1.13 9.67 -6.35
N TYR A 76 -0.43 9.33 -7.43
CA TYR A 76 0.88 8.69 -7.38
C TYR A 76 1.93 9.59 -6.71
N ASN A 77 2.00 10.86 -7.11
CA ASN A 77 2.96 11.80 -6.53
C ASN A 77 2.69 12.02 -5.04
N GLU A 78 1.42 12.19 -4.65
CA GLU A 78 1.03 12.30 -3.24
C GLU A 78 1.43 11.04 -2.45
N LEU A 79 1.24 9.84 -3.01
CA LEU A 79 1.68 8.58 -2.38
C LEU A 79 3.19 8.52 -2.20
N VAL A 80 3.95 8.89 -3.24
CA VAL A 80 5.41 8.94 -3.18
C VAL A 80 5.88 9.88 -2.08
N GLU A 81 5.37 11.11 -2.05
CA GLU A 81 5.73 12.12 -1.04
C GLU A 81 5.43 11.62 0.38
N TYR A 82 4.25 11.03 0.57
CA TYR A 82 3.88 10.42 1.85
C TYR A 82 4.86 9.32 2.27
N LEU A 83 5.12 8.34 1.40
CA LEU A 83 6.00 7.21 1.73
C LEU A 83 7.43 7.66 2.04
N LEU A 84 7.95 8.66 1.32
CA LEU A 84 9.28 9.23 1.57
C LEU A 84 9.34 10.03 2.89
N SER A 85 8.21 10.57 3.35
CA SER A 85 8.14 11.34 4.59
C SER A 85 8.12 10.49 5.87
N LEU A 86 7.87 9.17 5.76
CA LEU A 86 7.72 8.29 6.92
C LEU A 86 9.04 8.17 7.70
N PRO A 87 9.03 8.34 9.04
CA PRO A 87 10.23 8.28 9.87
C PRO A 87 10.65 6.82 10.14
N LEU A 88 11.19 6.14 9.11
CA LEU A 88 11.58 4.74 9.16
C LEU A 88 13.10 4.59 9.18
N ASN A 89 13.61 3.62 9.96
CA ASN A 89 15.05 3.29 10.00
C ASN A 89 15.64 2.97 8.62
N LYS A 90 14.85 2.33 7.75
CA LYS A 90 15.15 2.16 6.32
C LYS A 90 14.03 2.87 5.53
N PRO A 91 14.29 4.04 4.94
CA PRO A 91 13.25 4.80 4.24
C PRO A 91 12.84 4.13 2.92
N TYR A 92 11.70 4.54 2.39
CA TYR A 92 11.36 4.27 1.00
C TYR A 92 12.29 5.04 0.05
N LYS A 93 12.41 4.56 -1.18
CA LYS A 93 13.22 5.20 -2.24
C LYS A 93 12.50 5.09 -3.58
N LEU A 94 12.77 6.03 -4.47
CA LEU A 94 12.30 5.95 -5.85
C LEU A 94 13.12 4.91 -6.65
N GLU A 95 12.46 4.27 -7.62
CA GLU A 95 13.10 3.48 -8.68
C GLU A 95 14.08 4.32 -9.50
#